data_AF-A0A519SK14-F1
#
_entry.id   AF-A0A519SK14-F1
#
_cell.length_a   1.000
_cell.length_b   1.000
_cell.length_c   1.000
_cell.angle_alpha   90.00
_cell.angle_beta   90.00
_cell.angle_gamma   90.00
#
_symmetry.space_group_name_H-M   'P 1'
#
loop_
_entity.id
_entity.type
_entity.pdbx_description
1 polymer ?
#
loop_
_entity_poly.entity_id
_entity_poly.type
_entity_poly.pdbx_seq_one_letter_code
_entity_poly.pdbx_strand_id
1 'polypeptide(L)'
;MHLAPNASSGVGWRRVAGSLGLLLAGCSGGREPHHAPATSLAHAQIAPTTDVPALLGASIDGLRQRLGASQPLPAATVAALPETALSLADSVATFRTGGLTLVASYDARSGQVRDLLLLGHHEDSLMGRAHLRANAPNYLVMPVFYAGKSFRLLGLRVIATK
;
A
#
# COMPACT_ATOMS: atom_id res chain seq x y z
N MET A 1 -2.10 -57.00 14.78
CA MET A 1 -0.73 -57.11 14.25
C MET A 1 -0.55 -55.90 13.33
N HIS A 2 0.37 -54.96 13.46
CA HIS A 2 1.66 -54.92 14.12
C HIS A 2 2.00 -53.42 14.34
N LEU A 3 2.28 -53.04 15.59
CA LEU A 3 3.31 -52.10 16.06
C LEU A 3 3.68 -50.81 15.26
N ALA A 4 3.44 -49.65 15.88
CA ALA A 4 4.42 -48.54 15.95
C ALA A 4 5.70 -49.04 16.67
N PRO A 5 6.92 -48.42 16.63
CA PRO A 5 7.16 -46.97 16.88
C PRO A 5 8.48 -46.37 16.26
N ASN A 6 8.77 -45.11 16.62
CA ASN A 6 9.98 -44.68 17.36
C ASN A 6 10.88 -43.58 16.75
N ALA A 7 11.26 -42.65 17.65
CA ALA A 7 12.58 -42.03 17.86
C ALA A 7 13.23 -41.15 16.78
N SER A 8 14.00 -40.09 17.09
CA SER A 8 14.38 -39.47 18.36
C SER A 8 15.29 -38.25 18.10
N SER A 9 15.31 -37.33 19.07
CA SER A 9 16.49 -36.71 19.71
C SER A 9 17.44 -35.76 18.96
N GLY A 10 17.72 -34.63 19.61
CA GLY A 10 19.04 -33.98 19.59
C GLY A 10 19.05 -32.61 20.29
N VAL A 11 19.35 -32.56 21.59
CA VAL A 11 20.57 -31.95 22.19
C VAL A 11 20.58 -30.41 22.10
N GLY A 12 20.52 -29.60 23.17
CA GLY A 12 20.86 -29.80 24.57
C GLY A 12 22.21 -29.17 24.89
N TRP A 13 22.27 -27.85 25.16
CA TRP A 13 23.46 -27.20 25.72
C TRP A 13 23.09 -26.49 27.02
N ARG A 14 23.69 -26.97 28.10
CA ARG A 14 23.69 -26.41 29.46
C ARG A 14 25.11 -25.90 29.76
N ARG A 15 25.18 -25.13 30.86
CA ARG A 15 26.33 -24.87 31.77
C ARG A 15 27.12 -23.60 31.43
N VAL A 16 27.61 -22.78 32.37
CA VAL A 16 27.76 -22.85 33.85
C VAL A 16 28.09 -21.42 34.33
N ALA A 17 27.40 -20.87 35.34
CA ALA A 17 27.85 -20.58 36.72
C ALA A 17 29.28 -19.99 36.91
N GLY A 18 29.35 -18.84 37.60
CA GLY A 18 30.56 -18.28 38.18
C GLY A 18 30.19 -17.18 39.19
N SER A 19 30.70 -17.30 40.42
CA SER A 19 30.23 -16.64 41.64
C SER A 19 31.24 -15.64 42.23
N LEU A 20 30.75 -14.85 43.20
CA LEU A 20 31.43 -14.10 44.28
C LEU A 20 32.06 -12.72 43.99
N GLY A 21 31.61 -11.73 44.79
CA GLY A 21 32.29 -10.46 45.06
C GLY A 21 31.61 -9.70 46.21
N LEU A 22 32.37 -9.38 47.26
CA LEU A 22 31.97 -8.83 48.56
C LEU A 22 31.45 -7.37 48.56
N LEU A 23 30.75 -7.06 49.66
CA LEU A 23 30.20 -5.80 50.17
C LEU A 23 31.14 -4.58 50.15
N LEU A 24 30.59 -3.40 49.81
CA LEU A 24 30.98 -2.09 50.36
C LEU A 24 29.72 -1.23 50.55
N ALA A 25 29.64 -0.63 51.74
CA ALA A 25 28.60 0.32 52.15
C ALA A 25 28.86 1.72 51.58
N GLY A 26 27.78 2.51 51.43
CA GLY A 26 27.86 3.97 51.30
C GLY A 26 27.19 4.54 50.05
N CYS A 27 26.07 5.24 50.25
CA CYS A 27 25.84 6.65 49.88
C CYS A 27 24.34 6.91 49.73
N SER A 28 23.83 7.73 50.64
CA SER A 28 22.57 8.46 50.48
C SER A 28 22.60 9.25 49.17
N GLY A 29 21.59 9.03 48.34
CA GLY A 29 21.33 9.79 47.13
C GLY A 29 19.85 9.67 46.84
N GLY A 30 19.10 10.73 47.12
CA GLY A 30 17.68 10.81 46.78
C GLY A 30 17.50 10.50 45.30
N ARG A 31 16.81 9.40 45.00
CA ARG A 31 16.30 9.15 43.66
C ARG A 31 15.03 9.96 43.52
N GLU A 32 15.13 11.09 42.84
CA GLU A 32 14.01 11.64 42.09
C GLU A 32 13.43 10.52 41.21
N PRO A 33 12.10 10.39 41.12
CA PRO A 33 11.51 9.43 40.20
C PRO A 33 11.96 9.81 38.80
N HIS A 34 12.87 9.02 38.23
CA HIS A 34 13.16 9.05 36.81
C HIS A 34 11.82 8.82 36.10
N HIS A 35 11.25 9.90 35.56
CA HIS A 35 10.32 9.81 34.46
C HIS A 35 11.00 8.91 33.42
N ALA A 36 10.51 7.68 33.29
CA ALA A 36 10.82 6.89 32.12
C ALA A 36 10.48 7.78 30.92
N PRO A 37 11.42 8.01 29.98
CA PRO A 37 11.06 8.72 28.77
C PRO A 37 9.91 7.93 28.17
N ALA A 38 8.77 8.59 28.01
CA ALA A 38 7.62 8.04 27.33
C ALA A 38 8.15 7.36 26.06
N THR A 39 7.81 6.08 25.91
CA THR A 39 7.96 5.32 24.67
C THR A 39 7.68 6.28 23.53
N SER A 40 8.70 6.51 22.71
CA SER A 40 8.58 7.44 21.59
C SER A 40 7.31 7.08 20.85
N LEU A 41 6.40 8.06 20.77
CA LEU A 41 5.22 7.96 19.93
C LEU A 41 5.74 7.51 18.58
N ALA A 42 5.37 6.28 18.19
CA ALA A 42 5.68 5.75 16.88
C ALA A 42 5.22 6.81 15.89
N HIS A 43 6.16 7.50 15.24
CA HIS A 43 5.85 8.43 14.19
C HIS A 43 5.01 7.65 13.20
N ALA A 44 3.73 8.00 13.08
CA ALA A 44 2.85 7.40 12.10
C ALA A 44 3.54 7.57 10.76
N GLN A 45 3.97 6.46 10.15
CA GLN A 45 4.63 6.50 8.86
C GLN A 45 3.61 7.06 7.87
N ILE A 46 3.79 8.32 7.47
CA ILE A 46 2.95 8.95 6.46
C ILE A 46 3.18 8.13 5.19
N ALA A 47 2.17 7.36 4.80
CA ALA A 47 2.22 6.63 3.55
C ALA A 47 2.44 7.66 2.44
N PRO A 48 3.42 7.44 1.55
CA PRO A 48 3.69 8.41 0.49
C PRO A 48 2.42 8.63 -0.32
N THR A 49 2.15 9.87 -0.71
CA THR A 49 0.90 10.26 -1.39
C THR A 49 1.17 10.61 -2.86
N THR A 50 0.12 10.74 -3.66
CA THR A 50 0.20 11.15 -5.06
C THR A 50 -0.99 12.05 -5.37
N ASP A 51 -0.75 13.22 -5.96
CA ASP A 51 -1.82 14.10 -6.42
C ASP A 51 -2.39 13.56 -7.74
N VAL A 52 -3.38 12.68 -7.63
CA VAL A 52 -4.00 12.03 -8.79
C VAL A 52 -4.78 13.01 -9.67
N PRO A 53 -5.52 14.00 -9.14
CA PRO A 53 -6.15 15.03 -9.96
C PRO A 53 -5.18 15.73 -10.92
N ALA A 54 -3.93 15.98 -10.52
CA ALA A 54 -2.91 16.61 -11.38
C ALA A 54 -2.38 15.71 -12.52
N LEU A 55 -2.74 14.42 -12.52
CA LEU A 55 -2.38 13.45 -13.55
C LEU A 55 -3.48 13.30 -14.61
N LEU A 56 -4.72 13.70 -14.31
CA LEU A 56 -5.81 13.67 -15.28
C LEU A 56 -5.55 14.67 -16.41
N GLY A 57 -5.71 14.21 -17.66
CA GLY A 57 -5.47 15.03 -18.84
C GLY A 57 -3.99 15.30 -19.15
N ALA A 58 -3.06 14.68 -18.42
CA ALA A 58 -1.65 14.65 -18.82
C ALA A 58 -1.44 13.61 -19.93
N SER A 59 -0.37 13.77 -20.71
CA SER A 59 0.04 12.75 -21.66
C SER A 59 0.66 11.55 -20.94
N ILE A 60 0.59 10.37 -21.56
CA ILE A 60 1.19 9.14 -21.05
C ILE A 60 2.71 9.27 -20.83
N ASP A 61 3.40 10.04 -21.68
CA ASP A 61 4.82 10.34 -21.50
C ASP A 61 5.06 11.29 -20.32
N GLY A 62 4.16 12.26 -20.10
CA GLY A 62 4.16 13.10 -18.90
C GLY A 62 3.97 12.27 -17.62
N LEU A 63 3.10 11.25 -17.65
CA LEU A 63 2.99 10.28 -16.55
C LEU A 63 4.29 9.51 -16.36
N ARG A 64 4.92 9.01 -17.43
CA ARG A 64 6.21 8.29 -17.33
C ARG A 64 7.32 9.14 -16.73
N GLN A 65 7.38 10.43 -17.08
CA GLN A 65 8.36 11.35 -16.50
C GLN A 65 8.13 11.59 -15.00
N ARG A 66 6.86 11.69 -14.57
CA ARG A 66 6.50 11.97 -13.17
C ARG A 66 6.53 10.74 -12.28
N LEU A 67 6.10 9.59 -12.81
CA LEU A 67 5.82 8.37 -12.06
C LEU A 67 6.83 7.25 -12.33
N GLY A 68 7.72 7.43 -13.31
CA GLY A 68 8.66 6.43 -13.77
C GLY A 68 8.07 5.50 -14.85
N ALA A 69 8.83 4.45 -15.17
CA ALA A 69 8.45 3.51 -16.22
C ALA A 69 7.14 2.77 -15.90
N SER A 70 6.32 2.56 -16.93
CA SER A 70 5.12 1.75 -16.81
C SER A 70 5.48 0.28 -16.53
N GLN A 71 4.72 -0.36 -15.67
CA GLN A 71 4.85 -1.75 -15.31
C GLN A 71 3.77 -2.59 -16.02
N PRO A 72 4.03 -3.88 -16.28
CA PRO A 72 3.00 -4.79 -16.74
C PRO A 72 1.87 -4.91 -15.70
N LEU A 73 0.62 -4.87 -16.17
CA LEU A 73 -0.52 -5.15 -15.31
C LEU A 73 -0.57 -6.67 -15.02
N PRO A 74 -0.62 -7.11 -13.75
CA PRO A 74 -0.69 -8.53 -13.45
C PRO A 74 -1.94 -9.18 -14.07
N ALA A 75 -1.78 -10.38 -14.65
CA ALA A 75 -2.88 -11.08 -15.32
C ALA A 75 -4.09 -11.35 -14.41
N ALA A 76 -3.83 -11.61 -13.11
CA ALA A 76 -4.89 -11.76 -12.12
C ALA A 76 -5.72 -10.49 -11.92
N THR A 77 -5.12 -9.31 -12.06
CA THR A 77 -5.82 -8.03 -12.01
C THR A 77 -6.66 -7.82 -13.26
N VAL A 78 -6.14 -8.17 -14.44
CA VAL A 78 -6.89 -8.11 -15.70
C VAL A 78 -8.15 -8.97 -15.62
N ALA A 79 -8.02 -10.21 -15.14
CA ALA A 79 -9.14 -11.13 -15.00
C ALA A 79 -10.20 -10.68 -13.95
N ALA A 80 -9.81 -9.82 -13.02
CA ALA A 80 -10.67 -9.31 -11.95
C ALA A 80 -11.43 -8.02 -12.33
N LEU A 81 -10.97 -7.31 -13.36
CA LEU A 81 -11.54 -6.04 -13.78
C LEU A 81 -12.89 -6.28 -14.46
N PRO A 82 -13.94 -5.50 -14.12
CA PRO A 82 -15.17 -5.52 -14.89
C PRO A 82 -14.88 -4.98 -16.29
N GLU A 83 -15.56 -5.50 -17.31
CA GLU A 83 -15.37 -5.07 -18.71
C GLU A 83 -15.45 -3.55 -18.84
N THR A 84 -16.42 -2.92 -18.17
CA THR A 84 -16.63 -1.45 -18.16
C THR A 84 -15.46 -0.63 -17.60
N ALA A 85 -14.56 -1.23 -16.81
CA ALA A 85 -13.37 -0.54 -16.30
C ALA A 85 -12.26 -0.41 -17.35
N LEU A 86 -12.26 -1.26 -18.39
CA LEU A 86 -11.24 -1.29 -19.44
C LEU A 86 -11.80 -0.98 -20.84
N SER A 87 -13.10 -1.19 -21.08
CA SER A 87 -13.74 -1.13 -22.40
C SER A 87 -13.77 0.24 -23.09
N LEU A 88 -13.23 1.30 -22.48
CA LEU A 88 -13.13 2.64 -23.08
C LEU A 88 -11.68 3.06 -23.41
N ALA A 89 -10.72 2.18 -23.11
CA ALA A 89 -9.31 2.45 -23.29
C ALA A 89 -8.81 1.87 -24.62
N ASP A 90 -8.23 2.71 -25.48
CA ASP A 90 -7.46 2.22 -26.64
C ASP A 90 -6.17 1.55 -26.17
N SER A 91 -5.63 1.98 -25.03
CA SER A 91 -4.43 1.43 -24.41
C SER A 91 -4.40 1.69 -22.91
N VAL A 92 -3.65 0.84 -22.20
CA VAL A 92 -3.49 0.92 -20.75
C VAL A 92 -2.03 0.88 -20.33
N ALA A 93 -1.69 1.60 -19.27
CA ALA A 93 -0.38 1.58 -18.64
C ALA A 93 -0.52 1.53 -17.12
N THR A 94 0.33 0.76 -16.45
CA THR A 94 0.29 0.65 -14.98
C THR A 94 1.48 1.37 -14.37
N PHE A 95 1.28 2.09 -13.28
CA PHE A 95 2.31 2.81 -12.55
C PHE A 95 2.21 2.50 -11.06
N ARG A 96 3.34 2.54 -10.36
CA ARG A 96 3.39 2.45 -8.89
C ARG A 96 4.03 3.70 -8.35
N THR A 97 3.28 4.47 -7.58
CA THR A 97 3.75 5.71 -6.96
C THR A 97 3.01 5.93 -5.66
N GLY A 98 3.65 6.55 -4.67
CA GLY A 98 2.99 6.81 -3.39
C GLY A 98 2.40 5.55 -2.76
N GLY A 99 3.00 4.37 -3.00
CA GLY A 99 2.47 3.05 -2.66
C GLY A 99 1.05 2.72 -3.18
N LEU A 100 0.55 3.49 -4.15
CA LEU A 100 -0.64 3.24 -4.93
C LEU A 100 -0.26 2.47 -6.18
N THR A 101 -1.18 1.65 -6.68
CA THR A 101 -1.07 1.07 -8.03
C THR A 101 -2.11 1.75 -8.89
N LEU A 102 -1.66 2.48 -9.90
CA LEU A 102 -2.50 3.22 -10.82
C LEU A 102 -2.51 2.51 -12.17
N VAL A 103 -3.69 2.34 -12.76
CA VAL A 103 -3.87 1.92 -14.14
C VAL A 103 -4.42 3.13 -14.90
N ALA A 104 -3.63 3.65 -15.83
CA ALA A 104 -4.02 4.75 -16.69
C ALA A 104 -4.59 4.20 -18.00
N SER A 105 -5.82 4.60 -18.30
CA SER A 105 -6.46 4.46 -19.60
C SER A 105 -6.15 5.68 -20.44
N TYR A 106 -5.67 5.48 -21.67
CA TYR A 106 -5.30 6.57 -22.56
C TYR A 106 -5.67 6.29 -24.01
N ASP A 107 -5.85 7.35 -24.78
CA ASP A 107 -6.05 7.30 -26.23
C ASP A 107 -4.69 7.06 -26.91
N ALA A 108 -4.57 5.98 -27.68
CA ALA A 108 -3.29 5.54 -28.26
C ALA A 108 -2.77 6.48 -29.36
N ARG A 109 -3.65 7.32 -29.95
CA ARG A 109 -3.30 8.23 -31.04
C ARG A 109 -2.79 9.56 -30.51
N SER A 110 -3.48 10.11 -29.51
CA SER A 110 -3.15 11.40 -28.88
C SER A 110 -2.21 11.26 -27.69
N GLY A 111 -2.09 10.07 -27.12
CA GLY A 111 -1.33 9.82 -25.89
C GLY A 111 -1.96 10.42 -24.64
N GLN A 112 -3.19 10.94 -24.70
CA GLN A 112 -3.84 11.63 -23.59
C GLN A 112 -4.52 10.66 -22.63
N VAL A 113 -4.27 10.84 -21.34
CA VAL A 113 -4.91 10.04 -20.27
C VAL A 113 -6.36 10.46 -20.11
N ARG A 114 -7.27 9.48 -20.21
CA ARG A 114 -8.73 9.66 -20.12
C ARG A 114 -9.25 9.40 -18.72
N ASP A 115 -8.81 8.31 -18.13
CA ASP A 115 -9.20 7.90 -16.79
C ASP A 115 -8.07 7.18 -16.06
N LEU A 116 -8.16 7.21 -14.74
CA LEU A 116 -7.21 6.58 -13.83
C LEU A 116 -7.95 5.64 -12.91
N LEU A 117 -7.51 4.39 -12.81
CA LEU A 117 -8.00 3.42 -11.85
C LEU A 117 -6.95 3.19 -10.77
N LEU A 118 -7.29 3.50 -9.52
CA LEU A 118 -6.48 3.24 -8.35
C LEU A 118 -6.89 1.90 -7.76
N LEU A 119 -5.97 0.93 -7.73
CA LEU A 119 -6.24 -0.39 -7.18
C LEU A 119 -6.05 -0.39 -5.66
N GLY A 120 -7.02 -0.98 -4.96
CA GLY A 120 -6.99 -1.15 -3.52
C GLY A 120 -8.36 -1.50 -2.94
N HIS A 121 -8.37 -1.96 -1.69
CA HIS A 121 -9.57 -2.52 -1.05
C HIS A 121 -10.26 -1.58 -0.08
N HIS A 122 -9.67 -0.42 0.21
CA HIS A 122 -10.18 0.54 1.18
C HIS A 122 -10.33 1.91 0.52
N GLU A 123 -11.59 2.33 0.33
CA GLU A 123 -11.93 3.59 -0.33
C GLU A 123 -11.28 4.80 0.35
N ASP A 124 -11.45 4.96 1.67
CA ASP A 124 -10.92 6.11 2.40
C ASP A 124 -9.39 6.24 2.29
N SER A 125 -8.69 5.09 2.31
CA SER A 125 -7.24 5.06 2.16
C SER A 125 -6.82 5.49 0.76
N LEU A 126 -7.53 5.03 -0.28
CA LEU A 126 -7.30 5.43 -1.65
C LEU A 126 -7.58 6.93 -1.83
N MET A 127 -8.72 7.41 -1.34
CA MET A 127 -9.10 8.83 -1.39
C MET A 127 -8.04 9.72 -0.74
N GLY A 128 -7.64 9.40 0.49
CA GLY A 128 -6.65 10.17 1.24
C GLY A 128 -5.27 10.18 0.58
N ARG A 129 -4.77 9.02 0.16
CA ARG A 129 -3.42 8.91 -0.43
C ARG A 129 -3.34 9.49 -1.84
N ALA A 130 -4.46 9.53 -2.55
CA ALA A 130 -4.56 10.09 -3.89
C ALA A 130 -4.96 11.57 -3.92
N HIS A 131 -5.15 12.19 -2.74
CA HIS A 131 -5.67 13.55 -2.58
C HIS A 131 -7.01 13.78 -3.32
N LEU A 132 -7.85 12.76 -3.38
CA LEU A 132 -9.15 12.82 -4.03
C LEU A 132 -10.21 13.40 -3.09
N ARG A 133 -11.21 14.05 -3.70
CA ARG A 133 -12.40 14.57 -3.03
C ARG A 133 -13.64 14.04 -3.74
N ALA A 134 -14.65 13.62 -2.97
CA ALA A 134 -15.88 13.05 -3.52
C ALA A 134 -16.67 14.05 -4.40
N ASN A 135 -16.60 15.35 -4.06
CA ASN A 135 -17.36 16.43 -4.71
C ASN A 135 -16.44 17.40 -5.46
N ALA A 136 -15.47 16.90 -6.22
CA ALA A 136 -14.62 17.76 -7.04
C ALA A 136 -15.35 18.21 -8.32
N PRO A 137 -15.15 19.47 -8.76
CA PRO A 137 -15.86 20.00 -9.93
C PRO A 137 -15.30 19.50 -11.28
N ASN A 138 -14.09 18.94 -11.30
CA ASN A 138 -13.34 18.62 -12.51
C ASN A 138 -13.08 17.12 -12.71
N TYR A 139 -13.55 16.28 -11.80
CA TYR A 139 -13.48 14.84 -11.95
C TYR A 139 -14.58 14.14 -11.16
N LEU A 140 -14.94 12.94 -11.60
CA LEU A 140 -15.83 12.02 -10.91
C LEU A 140 -15.01 10.87 -10.35
N VAL A 141 -15.27 10.52 -9.09
CA VAL A 141 -14.74 9.30 -8.46
C VAL A 141 -15.84 8.26 -8.41
N MET A 142 -15.58 7.06 -8.92
CA MET A 142 -16.52 5.93 -8.91
C MET A 142 -15.85 4.70 -8.30
N PRO A 143 -16.50 4.00 -7.36
CA PRO A 143 -16.01 2.73 -6.88
C PRO A 143 -16.09 1.68 -7.99
N VAL A 144 -15.04 0.87 -8.10
CA VAL A 144 -14.97 -0.27 -9.01
C VAL A 144 -14.93 -1.53 -8.18
N PHE A 145 -15.83 -2.47 -8.48
CA PHE A 145 -15.95 -3.74 -7.79
C PHE A 145 -15.45 -4.89 -8.68
N TYR A 146 -15.06 -5.99 -8.04
CA TYR A 146 -14.65 -7.20 -8.75
C TYR A 146 -15.77 -7.77 -9.64
N ALA A 147 -15.40 -8.28 -10.81
CA ALA A 147 -16.30 -9.08 -11.64
C ALA A 147 -16.85 -10.26 -10.82
N GLY A 148 -18.18 -10.39 -10.77
CA GLY A 148 -18.88 -11.43 -10.00
C GLY A 148 -18.92 -11.22 -8.47
N LYS A 149 -18.38 -10.12 -7.93
CA LYS A 149 -18.46 -9.80 -6.48
C LYS A 149 -18.73 -8.31 -6.26
N SER A 150 -20.00 -7.90 -6.37
CA SER A 150 -20.47 -6.51 -6.28
C SER A 150 -20.19 -5.81 -4.94
N PHE A 151 -19.88 -6.54 -3.88
CA PHE A 151 -19.59 -6.00 -2.55
C PHE A 151 -18.08 -5.91 -2.24
N ARG A 152 -17.20 -6.35 -3.15
CA ARG A 152 -15.75 -6.29 -2.94
C ARG A 152 -15.15 -5.17 -3.79
N LEU A 153 -14.64 -4.15 -3.10
CA LEU A 153 -13.95 -3.06 -3.76
C LEU A 153 -12.64 -3.55 -4.39
N LEU A 154 -12.51 -3.32 -5.69
CA LEU A 154 -11.29 -3.51 -6.45
C LEU A 154 -10.44 -2.24 -6.46
N GLY A 155 -11.09 -1.08 -6.51
CA GLY A 155 -10.43 0.20 -6.59
C GLY A 155 -11.36 1.38 -6.81
N LEU A 156 -10.77 2.55 -7.08
CA LEU A 156 -11.48 3.78 -7.43
C LEU A 156 -11.11 4.21 -8.84
N ARG A 157 -12.11 4.40 -9.70
CA ARG A 157 -11.94 5.00 -11.02
C ARG A 157 -12.15 6.51 -10.92
N VAL A 158 -11.25 7.27 -11.49
CA VAL A 158 -11.28 8.72 -11.54
C VAL A 158 -11.34 9.15 -13.00
N ILE A 159 -12.39 9.88 -13.35
CA ILE A 159 -12.69 10.29 -14.73
C ILE A 159 -12.74 11.81 -14.78
N ALA A 160 -12.06 12.42 -15.74
CA ALA A 160 -12.17 13.85 -15.98
C ALA A 160 -13.58 14.21 -16.48
N THR A 161 -14.18 15.29 -15.97
CA THR A 161 -15.53 15.74 -16.33
C THR A 161 -15.55 16.98 -17.22
N LYS A 162 -14.38 17.38 -17.73
CA LYS A 162 -14.20 18.56 -18.57
C LYS A 162 -13.81 18.19 -19.98
#